data_AF-A0A2U1S5H2-F1
#
_entry.id   AF-A0A2U1S5H2-F1
#
_cell.length_a   1.000
_cell.length_b   1.000
_cell.length_c   1.000
_cell.angle_alpha   90.00
_cell.angle_beta   90.00
_cell.angle_gamma   90.00
#
_symmetry.space_group_name_H-M   'P 1'
#
loop_
_entity.id
_entity.type
_entity.pdbx_description
1 polymer ?
#
loop_
_entity_poly.entity_id
_entity_poly.type
_entity_poly.pdbx_seq_one_letter_code
_entity_poly.pdbx_strand_id
1 'polypeptide(L)'
;MSDISILEFLKKSKFNLKKANYYKEMYSKIMELGLFDEGFYLSSYPHIKNSGMDPLVHYLFYGYKEGKKPTASFDMEGYLKKFPEIEKNNLNPIIHYIENNNEGFIKKSNPFEAKKERILSTNLSFLNNYEFDEEPLVSIIILNRNGLNHLKVLFKDFDKKTNYSNYEIIVVDNASCDHSVEYLYSLKKDLPIEVIENTENVSFSKGNNDAAKIANGEYLLLLNNDIEPTYGWLNEMMGTMLDSENVGAVGAKLIFPYYEDISNQPKSFSIQHASVKFREELTPYIYGPFHENMFNTLIFRNNVNMPKKVISNTAACILIPKSVYAQLDGLDENYFYGYEDIDFAFKLYEAGYDSIFNPQALLFHHESATRVDDERKNQLNYENIMYFFNKWGDLLFKEMLRDKLEGNKFFTNKKLDFSIINTHDENKEFIKGLSKELNEKYNVLIISNLNNKILGPNCDIAISFNPEYEIDKTVSRLNLIKILVLNDLNGEYQKYLDNYDLVLTKDSTIENAIIFESNDGKSFSRELLKIIFDCYIMR
;
A
#
# COMPACT_ATOMS: atom_id res chain seq x y z
N MET A 1 18.95 27.89 0.31
CA MET A 1 18.54 29.30 0.21
C MET A 1 19.41 29.94 -0.84
N SER A 2 18.83 30.60 -1.83
CA SER A 2 19.59 31.45 -2.76
C SER A 2 20.12 32.65 -1.98
N ASP A 3 21.44 32.76 -1.84
CA ASP A 3 22.07 33.95 -1.25
C ASP A 3 21.92 35.13 -2.22
N ILE A 4 20.80 35.84 -2.14
CA ILE A 4 20.61 37.06 -2.93
C ILE A 4 21.61 38.12 -2.49
N SER A 5 22.36 38.61 -3.46
CA SER A 5 23.38 39.63 -3.24
C SER A 5 22.77 40.91 -2.66
N ILE A 6 23.44 41.49 -1.66
CA ILE A 6 23.08 42.81 -1.12
C ILE A 6 23.06 43.90 -2.21
N LEU A 7 23.80 43.70 -3.31
CA LEU A 7 23.84 44.60 -4.46
C LEU A 7 22.45 44.80 -5.10
N GLU A 8 21.60 43.77 -5.08
CA GLU A 8 20.25 43.85 -5.63
C GLU A 8 19.35 44.76 -4.78
N PHE A 9 19.38 44.61 -3.47
CA PHE A 9 18.68 45.48 -2.53
C PHE A 9 19.21 46.92 -2.57
N LEU A 10 20.52 47.11 -2.76
CA LEU A 10 21.13 48.44 -2.94
C LEU A 10 20.59 49.16 -4.17
N LYS A 11 20.54 48.48 -5.33
CA LYS A 11 19.97 49.05 -6.56
C LYS A 11 18.52 49.48 -6.37
N LYS A 12 17.69 48.63 -5.74
CA LYS A 12 16.27 48.92 -5.48
C LYS A 12 16.06 50.01 -4.41
N SER A 13 17.00 50.15 -3.49
CA SER A 13 16.98 51.15 -2.42
C SER A 13 17.65 52.48 -2.80
N LYS A 14 17.94 52.71 -4.09
CA LYS A 14 18.68 53.91 -4.57
C LYS A 14 20.01 54.11 -3.83
N PHE A 15 20.72 53.01 -3.60
CA PHE A 15 22.00 52.95 -2.87
C PHE A 15 21.96 53.43 -1.41
N ASN A 16 20.78 53.49 -0.79
CA ASN A 16 20.67 53.70 0.65
C ASN A 16 20.98 52.40 1.41
N LEU A 17 22.15 52.35 2.05
CA LEU A 17 22.64 51.16 2.74
C LEU A 17 21.74 50.70 3.90
N LYS A 18 21.24 51.65 4.72
CA LYS A 18 20.35 51.32 5.84
C LYS A 18 19.05 50.67 5.36
N LYS A 19 18.46 51.23 4.29
CA LYS A 19 17.25 50.70 3.67
C LYS A 19 17.48 49.34 2.99
N ALA A 20 18.61 49.17 2.31
CA ALA A 20 18.98 47.91 1.68
C ALA A 20 19.16 46.77 2.71
N ASN A 21 19.83 47.05 3.84
CA ASN A 21 19.99 46.09 4.93
C ASN A 21 18.64 45.70 5.54
N TYR A 22 17.76 46.68 5.78
CA TYR A 22 16.42 46.43 6.29
C TYR A 22 15.60 45.49 5.40
N TYR A 23 15.57 45.72 4.07
CA TYR A 23 14.84 44.82 3.17
C TYR A 23 15.48 43.44 3.04
N LYS A 24 16.81 43.33 3.14
CA LYS A 24 17.49 42.03 3.17
C LYS A 24 17.15 41.25 4.44
N GLU A 25 17.06 41.92 5.59
CA GLU A 25 16.60 41.32 6.84
C GLU A 25 15.14 40.84 6.72
N MET A 26 14.25 41.69 6.19
CA MET A 26 12.85 41.33 5.96
C MET A 26 12.72 40.17 4.98
N TYR A 27 13.50 40.14 3.89
CA TYR A 27 13.54 39.01 2.96
C TYR A 27 13.79 37.70 3.70
N SER A 28 14.81 37.68 4.57
CA SER A 28 15.21 36.48 5.33
C SER A 28 14.10 36.05 6.29
N LYS A 29 13.51 36.98 7.05
CA LYS A 29 12.40 36.70 7.99
C LYS A 29 11.13 36.20 7.28
N ILE A 30 10.81 36.75 6.12
CA ILE A 30 9.65 36.35 5.33
C ILE A 30 9.78 34.90 4.86
N MET A 31 10.98 34.51 4.43
CA MET A 31 11.26 33.14 4.04
C MET A 31 11.24 32.18 5.24
N GLU A 32 11.83 32.59 6.36
CA GLU A 32 11.85 31.81 7.60
C GLU A 32 10.45 31.55 8.15
N LEU A 33 9.57 32.57 8.13
CA LEU A 33 8.19 32.48 8.60
C LEU A 33 7.23 31.85 7.57
N GLY A 34 7.71 31.50 6.36
CA GLY A 34 6.88 30.94 5.30
C GLY A 34 5.74 31.86 4.86
N LEU A 35 5.99 33.18 4.83
CA LEU A 35 5.01 34.20 4.46
C LEU A 35 5.00 34.51 2.95
N PHE A 36 5.88 33.87 2.18
CA PHE A 36 5.96 33.98 0.74
C PHE A 36 6.13 32.61 0.10
N ASP A 37 5.40 32.36 -0.99
CA ASP A 37 5.45 31.11 -1.75
C ASP A 37 5.84 31.45 -3.19
N GLU A 38 7.08 31.11 -3.56
CA GLU A 38 7.64 31.39 -4.88
C GLU A 38 6.85 30.69 -6.00
N GLY A 39 6.45 29.43 -5.81
CA GLY A 39 5.71 28.67 -6.81
C GLY A 39 4.32 29.26 -7.06
N PHE A 40 3.61 29.59 -5.98
CA PHE A 40 2.34 30.31 -6.06
C PHE A 40 2.49 31.69 -6.73
N TYR A 41 3.53 32.44 -6.37
CA TYR A 41 3.72 33.80 -6.87
C TYR A 41 4.04 33.81 -8.37
N LEU A 42 4.92 32.92 -8.84
CA LEU A 42 5.28 32.83 -10.24
C LEU A 42 4.17 32.23 -11.11
N SER A 43 3.36 31.31 -10.58
CA SER A 43 2.17 30.79 -11.28
C SER A 43 1.06 31.83 -11.38
N SER A 44 0.84 32.61 -10.33
CA SER A 44 -0.15 33.69 -10.31
C SER A 44 0.26 34.90 -11.15
N TYR A 45 1.57 35.16 -11.28
CA TYR A 45 2.14 36.30 -12.00
C TYR A 45 3.23 35.89 -13.00
N PRO A 46 2.88 35.20 -14.11
CA PRO A 46 3.85 34.62 -15.04
C PRO A 46 4.83 35.63 -15.67
N HIS A 47 4.44 36.90 -15.79
CA HIS A 47 5.30 37.95 -16.34
C HIS A 47 6.52 38.24 -15.45
N ILE A 48 6.48 37.91 -14.16
CA ILE A 48 7.61 38.06 -13.25
C ILE A 48 8.69 37.04 -13.58
N LYS A 49 8.29 35.80 -13.91
CA LYS A 49 9.20 34.76 -14.39
C LYS A 49 9.99 35.22 -15.62
N ASN A 50 9.31 35.85 -16.57
CA ASN A 50 9.92 36.35 -17.81
C ASN A 50 10.83 37.57 -17.60
N SER A 51 10.73 38.25 -16.45
CA SER A 51 11.55 39.42 -16.12
C SER A 51 12.94 39.07 -15.57
N GLY A 52 13.14 37.81 -15.12
CA GLY A 52 14.37 37.36 -14.45
C GLY A 52 14.61 37.99 -13.06
N MET A 53 13.63 38.73 -12.52
CA MET A 53 13.70 39.29 -11.17
C MET A 53 13.31 38.22 -10.13
N ASP A 54 14.00 38.21 -8.99
CA ASP A 54 13.58 37.38 -7.86
C ASP A 54 12.14 37.74 -7.42
N PRO A 55 11.26 36.74 -7.24
CA PRO A 55 9.84 36.98 -6.99
C PRO A 55 9.55 37.64 -5.64
N LEU A 56 10.33 37.36 -4.59
CA LEU A 56 10.17 38.00 -3.29
C LEU A 56 10.75 39.43 -3.30
N VAL A 57 11.88 39.66 -3.97
CA VAL A 57 12.39 41.03 -4.24
C VAL A 57 11.34 41.83 -5.01
N HIS A 58 10.72 41.25 -6.03
CA HIS A 58 9.62 41.90 -6.75
C HIS A 58 8.49 42.27 -5.79
N TYR A 59 8.03 41.33 -4.95
CA TYR A 59 6.96 41.59 -4.00
C TYR A 59 7.29 42.72 -3.02
N LEU A 60 8.49 42.70 -2.43
CA LEU A 60 8.95 43.67 -1.43
C LEU A 60 8.92 45.13 -1.94
N PHE A 61 9.27 45.36 -3.20
CA PHE A 61 9.40 46.71 -3.76
C PHE A 61 8.21 47.17 -4.61
N TYR A 62 7.51 46.23 -5.25
CA TYR A 62 6.47 46.51 -6.25
C TYR A 62 5.19 45.72 -5.97
N GLY A 63 5.28 44.41 -5.77
CA GLY A 63 4.11 43.54 -5.77
C GLY A 63 3.06 43.88 -4.73
N TYR A 64 3.46 44.31 -3.53
CA TYR A 64 2.50 44.73 -2.50
C TYR A 64 1.68 45.98 -2.91
N LYS A 65 2.28 46.91 -3.67
CA LYS A 65 1.62 48.12 -4.17
C LYS A 65 0.65 47.81 -5.31
N GLU A 66 0.94 46.75 -6.04
CA GLU A 66 0.11 46.24 -7.14
C GLU A 66 -1.02 45.34 -6.63
N GLY A 67 -1.17 45.17 -5.31
CA GLY A 67 -2.18 44.29 -4.72
C GLY A 67 -1.93 42.80 -4.97
N LYS A 68 -0.69 42.41 -5.34
CA LYS A 68 -0.35 41.00 -5.59
C LYS A 68 -0.33 40.21 -4.29
N LYS A 69 -0.84 38.99 -4.30
CA LYS A 69 -0.86 38.08 -3.15
C LYS A 69 0.49 37.34 -3.05
N PRO A 70 1.18 37.37 -1.89
CA PRO A 70 2.51 36.75 -1.71
C PRO A 70 2.45 35.23 -1.53
N THR A 71 1.32 34.71 -1.03
CA THR A 71 1.03 33.28 -0.86
C THR A 71 -0.49 33.10 -0.86
N ALA A 72 -0.98 31.92 -1.26
CA ALA A 72 -2.40 31.56 -1.21
C ALA A 72 -2.97 31.59 0.23
N SER A 73 -2.11 31.30 1.21
CA SER A 73 -2.50 31.20 2.62
C SER A 73 -2.68 32.55 3.31
N PHE A 74 -2.22 33.65 2.70
CA PHE A 74 -2.30 34.98 3.30
C PHE A 74 -3.62 35.68 2.95
N ASP A 75 -4.58 35.70 3.89
CA ASP A 75 -5.83 36.45 3.79
C ASP A 75 -5.61 37.97 3.80
N MET A 76 -5.06 38.47 2.68
CA MET A 76 -4.72 39.87 2.48
C MET A 76 -5.93 40.78 2.66
N GLU A 77 -7.09 40.39 2.14
CA GLU A 77 -8.33 41.17 2.24
C GLU A 77 -8.80 41.30 3.71
N GLY A 78 -8.78 40.20 4.47
CA GLY A 78 -9.08 40.23 5.91
C GLY A 78 -8.08 41.05 6.71
N TYR A 79 -6.79 40.95 6.37
CA TYR A 79 -5.72 41.68 7.04
C TYR A 79 -5.81 43.21 6.79
N LEU A 80 -6.00 43.62 5.53
CA LEU A 80 -6.17 45.03 5.17
C LEU A 80 -7.45 45.64 5.76
N LYS A 81 -8.53 44.85 5.88
CA LYS A 81 -9.76 45.28 6.57
C LYS A 81 -9.53 45.51 8.07
N LYS A 82 -8.67 44.71 8.71
CA LYS A 82 -8.35 44.84 10.13
C LYS A 82 -7.40 46.02 10.39
N PHE A 83 -6.48 46.30 9.47
CA PHE A 83 -5.45 47.35 9.58
C PHE A 83 -5.54 48.32 8.39
N PRO A 84 -6.56 49.19 8.34
CA PRO A 84 -6.80 50.12 7.22
C PRO A 84 -5.67 51.15 7.01
N GLU A 85 -4.81 51.36 8.01
CA GLU A 85 -3.63 52.20 7.93
C GLU A 85 -2.58 51.69 6.93
N ILE A 86 -2.58 50.40 6.61
CA ILE A 86 -1.65 49.81 5.65
C ILE A 86 -1.90 50.39 4.25
N GLU A 87 -3.16 50.43 3.82
CA GLU A 87 -3.54 51.03 2.53
C GLU A 87 -3.33 52.55 2.56
N LYS A 88 -3.75 53.20 3.65
CA LYS A 88 -3.64 54.67 3.81
C LYS A 88 -2.20 55.16 3.70
N ASN A 89 -1.24 54.42 4.27
CA ASN A 89 0.18 54.79 4.30
C ASN A 89 1.03 54.04 3.27
N ASN A 90 0.41 53.23 2.40
CA ASN A 90 1.09 52.42 1.39
C ASN A 90 2.22 51.54 1.98
N LEU A 91 1.93 50.89 3.11
CA LEU A 91 2.85 49.99 3.81
C LEU A 91 2.81 48.60 3.18
N ASN A 92 3.93 47.87 3.29
CA ASN A 92 3.97 46.48 2.85
C ASN A 92 3.24 45.60 3.91
N PRO A 93 2.16 44.89 3.55
CA PRO A 93 1.35 44.14 4.53
C PRO A 93 2.11 43.05 5.27
N ILE A 94 3.04 42.36 4.61
CA ILE A 94 3.86 41.32 5.25
C ILE A 94 4.89 41.92 6.20
N ILE A 95 5.53 43.02 5.81
CA ILE A 95 6.46 43.72 6.70
C ILE A 95 5.70 44.25 7.92
N HIS A 96 4.54 44.87 7.71
CA HIS A 96 3.68 45.34 8.80
C HIS A 96 3.31 44.19 9.74
N TYR A 97 2.99 43.02 9.18
CA TYR A 97 2.69 41.82 9.97
C TYR A 97 3.86 41.39 10.86
N ILE A 98 5.07 41.34 10.31
CA ILE A 98 6.29 40.99 11.07
C ILE A 98 6.57 42.03 12.16
N GLU A 99 6.45 43.32 11.83
CA GLU A 99 6.71 44.42 12.77
C GLU A 99 5.63 44.53 13.86
N ASN A 100 4.42 44.06 13.59
CA ASN A 100 3.31 44.03 14.53
C ASN A 100 3.20 42.66 15.25
N ASN A 101 4.34 42.10 15.66
CA ASN A 101 4.44 40.85 16.44
C ASN A 101 3.67 39.66 15.86
N ASN A 102 3.53 39.58 14.53
CA ASN A 102 2.78 38.52 13.87
C ASN A 102 1.29 38.44 14.29
N GLU A 103 0.70 39.56 14.71
CA GLU A 103 -0.70 39.61 15.13
C GLU A 103 -1.69 39.95 14.00
N GLY A 104 -2.90 39.41 14.11
CA GLY A 104 -4.06 39.79 13.31
C GLY A 104 -4.13 39.22 11.90
N PHE A 105 -3.12 38.45 11.50
CA PHE A 105 -3.17 37.60 10.33
C PHE A 105 -3.86 36.28 10.68
N ILE A 106 -4.87 35.91 9.90
CA ILE A 106 -5.42 34.55 9.92
C ILE A 106 -4.84 33.85 8.70
N LYS A 107 -3.84 32.99 8.92
CA LYS A 107 -3.38 32.09 7.85
C LYS A 107 -4.56 31.21 7.48
N LYS A 108 -5.09 31.37 6.27
CA LYS A 108 -6.01 30.40 5.70
C LYS A 108 -5.16 29.15 5.50
N SER A 109 -5.24 28.22 6.46
CA SER A 109 -4.54 26.94 6.36
C SER A 109 -4.95 26.32 5.04
N ASN A 110 -3.99 25.95 4.22
CA ASN A 110 -4.27 25.13 3.06
C ASN A 110 -5.11 23.93 3.56
N PRO A 111 -6.33 23.69 3.05
CA PRO A 111 -7.20 22.64 3.57
C PRO A 111 -6.53 21.26 3.52
N PHE A 112 -5.57 21.06 2.62
CA PHE A 112 -4.78 19.83 2.51
C PHE A 112 -3.71 19.74 3.61
N GLU A 113 -2.99 20.84 3.91
CA GLU A 113 -2.10 20.90 5.07
C GLU A 113 -2.89 20.68 6.36
N ALA A 114 -4.03 21.35 6.53
CA ALA A 114 -4.89 21.17 7.70
C ALA A 114 -5.39 19.72 7.84
N LYS A 115 -5.71 19.05 6.71
CA LYS A 115 -6.09 17.64 6.72
C LYS A 115 -4.92 16.75 7.11
N LYS A 116 -3.71 17.01 6.61
CA LYS A 116 -2.49 16.30 6.99
C LYS A 116 -2.20 16.46 8.48
N GLU A 117 -2.20 17.68 9.00
CA GLU A 117 -1.99 17.98 10.42
C GLU A 117 -3.05 17.31 11.31
N ARG A 118 -4.31 17.27 10.87
CA ARG A 118 -5.36 16.52 11.57
C ARG A 118 -5.07 15.03 11.59
N ILE A 119 -4.57 14.44 10.50
CA ILE A 119 -4.19 13.02 10.46
C ILE A 119 -3.05 12.76 11.45
N LEU A 120 -2.00 13.58 11.40
CA LEU A 120 -0.85 13.47 12.30
C LEU A 120 -1.26 13.58 13.77
N SER A 121 -1.97 14.65 14.15
CA SER A 121 -2.46 14.87 15.52
C SER A 121 -3.41 13.77 16.00
N THR A 122 -4.29 13.27 15.12
CA THR A 122 -5.18 12.15 15.46
C THR A 122 -4.37 10.87 15.69
N ASN A 123 -3.37 10.57 14.86
CA ASN A 123 -2.53 9.38 15.04
C ASN A 123 -1.76 9.40 16.36
N LEU A 124 -1.27 10.57 16.79
CA LEU A 124 -0.60 10.74 18.09
C LEU A 124 -1.47 10.26 19.28
N SER A 125 -2.80 10.35 19.15
CA SER A 125 -3.73 9.93 20.21
C SER A 125 -3.91 8.41 20.28
N PHE A 126 -3.39 7.67 19.28
CA PHE A 126 -3.45 6.22 19.18
C PHE A 126 -2.12 5.54 19.45
N LEU A 127 -1.01 6.27 19.54
CA LEU A 127 0.30 5.70 19.83
C LEU A 127 0.31 5.09 21.23
N ASN A 128 0.90 3.90 21.34
CA ASN A 128 1.17 3.26 22.61
C ASN A 128 2.39 3.90 23.29
N ASN A 129 3.35 4.42 22.51
CA ASN A 129 4.63 4.95 23.00
C ASN A 129 5.35 3.95 23.89
N TYR A 130 5.74 2.82 23.30
CA TYR A 130 6.40 1.73 24.02
C TYR A 130 7.68 2.22 24.70
N GLU A 131 7.85 1.83 25.95
CA GLU A 131 9.10 1.94 26.70
C GLU A 131 9.80 0.58 26.66
N PHE A 132 11.09 0.60 26.33
CA PHE A 132 11.92 -0.59 26.23
C PHE A 132 12.96 -0.59 27.36
N ASP A 133 13.17 -1.75 27.99
CA ASP A 133 14.28 -1.91 28.95
C ASP A 133 15.63 -1.73 28.24
N GLU A 134 15.76 -2.35 27.06
CA GLU A 134 16.82 -2.14 26.09
C GLU A 134 16.18 -2.08 24.71
N GLU A 135 16.54 -1.09 23.89
CA GLU A 135 16.12 -1.02 22.49
C GLU A 135 17.02 -1.93 21.64
N PRO A 136 16.52 -3.03 21.04
CA PRO A 136 17.32 -3.85 20.13
C PRO A 136 17.81 -3.08 18.90
N LEU A 137 18.96 -3.44 18.34
CA LEU A 137 19.46 -2.73 17.16
C LEU A 137 18.59 -3.04 15.93
N VAL A 138 18.08 -2.00 15.27
CA VAL A 138 17.37 -2.10 13.99
C VAL A 138 18.25 -1.60 12.84
N SER A 139 18.45 -2.44 11.83
CA SER A 139 19.08 -2.02 10.57
C SER A 139 18.01 -1.60 9.56
N ILE A 140 17.93 -0.31 9.30
CA ILE A 140 17.00 0.29 8.33
C ILE A 140 17.65 0.20 6.94
N ILE A 141 17.11 -0.64 6.07
CA ILE A 141 17.61 -0.86 4.71
C ILE A 141 16.74 -0.07 3.74
N ILE A 142 17.37 0.85 3.00
CA ILE A 142 16.71 1.72 2.02
C ILE A 142 17.36 1.51 0.66
N LEU A 143 16.55 1.16 -0.34
CA LEU A 143 17.02 1.11 -1.72
C LEU A 143 16.72 2.41 -2.43
N ASN A 144 17.70 2.91 -3.18
CA ASN A 144 17.60 4.18 -3.89
C ASN A 144 17.98 4.02 -5.36
N ARG A 145 17.21 4.67 -6.24
CA ARG A 145 17.58 4.90 -7.63
C ARG A 145 16.95 6.19 -8.11
N ASN A 146 17.77 7.21 -8.38
CA ASN A 146 17.34 8.54 -8.81
C ASN A 146 16.23 9.14 -7.90
N GLY A 147 16.41 9.02 -6.58
CA GLY A 147 15.40 9.36 -5.58
C GLY A 147 15.70 10.61 -4.74
N LEU A 148 16.54 11.55 -5.17
CA LEU A 148 17.00 12.69 -4.35
C LEU A 148 15.86 13.44 -3.64
N ASN A 149 14.78 13.73 -4.35
CA ASN A 149 13.64 14.46 -3.76
C ASN A 149 12.89 13.61 -2.72
N HIS A 150 12.79 12.30 -2.95
CA HIS A 150 12.19 11.36 -2.00
C HIS A 150 13.05 11.22 -0.74
N LEU A 151 14.35 11.04 -0.90
CA LEU A 151 15.29 11.00 0.23
C LEU A 151 15.23 12.27 1.07
N LYS A 152 15.10 13.45 0.45
CA LYS A 152 14.91 14.72 1.19
C LYS A 152 13.63 14.74 2.03
N VAL A 153 12.56 14.13 1.55
CA VAL A 153 11.30 14.02 2.30
C VAL A 153 11.43 12.99 3.42
N LEU A 154 12.00 11.82 3.11
CA LEU A 154 12.24 10.72 4.05
C LEU A 154 13.10 11.21 5.23
N PHE A 155 14.25 11.80 4.95
CA PHE A 155 15.20 12.21 5.99
C PHE A 155 14.86 13.52 6.70
N LYS A 156 13.79 14.23 6.28
CA LYS A 156 13.37 15.47 6.95
C LYS A 156 12.86 15.18 8.37
N ASP A 157 13.62 15.68 9.35
CA ASP A 157 13.37 15.46 10.79
C ASP A 157 13.30 13.96 11.17
N PHE A 158 14.07 13.11 10.47
CA PHE A 158 14.01 11.65 10.60
C PHE A 158 14.15 11.16 12.04
N ASP A 159 15.23 11.57 12.73
CA ASP A 159 15.51 11.16 14.10
C ASP A 159 14.38 11.56 15.06
N LYS A 160 13.90 12.81 14.96
CA LYS A 160 12.79 13.33 15.77
C LYS A 160 11.47 12.57 15.57
N LYS A 161 11.21 12.08 14.35
CA LYS A 161 10.00 11.33 14.02
C LYS A 161 10.10 9.85 14.42
N THR A 162 11.31 9.31 14.49
CA THR A 162 11.52 7.86 14.68
C THR A 162 11.15 7.40 16.09
N ASN A 163 11.38 8.23 17.11
CA ASN A 163 11.09 7.92 18.53
C ASN A 163 11.70 6.57 18.98
N TYR A 164 12.87 6.26 18.45
CA TYR A 164 13.63 5.05 18.71
C TYR A 164 15.09 5.40 18.43
N SER A 165 16.01 5.01 19.31
CA SER A 165 17.39 5.49 19.28
C SER A 165 18.40 4.47 18.78
N ASN A 166 18.16 3.17 18.99
CA ASN A 166 19.12 2.13 18.60
C ASN A 166 18.92 1.64 17.16
N TYR A 167 19.29 2.45 16.18
CA TYR A 167 19.21 2.08 14.76
C TYR A 167 20.49 2.41 13.99
N GLU A 168 20.71 1.69 12.89
CA GLU A 168 21.63 2.05 11.82
C GLU A 168 20.85 2.13 10.50
N ILE A 169 21.39 2.84 9.51
CA ILE A 169 20.77 2.99 8.19
C ILE A 169 21.75 2.50 7.13
N ILE A 170 21.30 1.61 6.26
CA ILE A 170 22.08 1.11 5.12
C ILE A 170 21.31 1.50 3.86
N VAL A 171 21.88 2.39 3.06
CA VAL A 171 21.30 2.82 1.80
C VAL A 171 22.01 2.13 0.64
N VAL A 172 21.26 1.35 -0.15
CA VAL A 172 21.76 0.69 -1.35
C VAL A 172 21.39 1.52 -2.57
N ASP A 173 22.38 2.18 -3.18
CA ASP A 173 22.20 2.96 -4.38
C ASP A 173 22.37 2.09 -5.63
N ASN A 174 21.34 2.09 -6.49
CA ASN A 174 21.27 1.30 -7.72
C ASN A 174 21.63 2.15 -8.95
N ALA A 175 22.88 2.64 -8.97
CA ALA A 175 23.47 3.44 -10.04
C ALA A 175 22.68 4.73 -10.33
N SER A 176 22.48 5.56 -9.29
CA SER A 176 21.83 6.86 -9.42
C SER A 176 22.70 7.90 -10.12
N CYS A 177 22.05 8.84 -10.81
CA CYS A 177 22.68 9.94 -11.56
C CYS A 177 22.11 11.32 -11.19
N ASP A 178 21.37 11.43 -10.08
CA ASP A 178 20.59 12.62 -9.69
C ASP A 178 21.12 13.37 -8.46
N HIS A 179 22.39 13.14 -8.11
CA HIS A 179 23.04 13.65 -6.90
C HIS A 179 22.50 13.13 -5.56
N SER A 180 21.72 12.04 -5.57
CA SER A 180 21.24 11.40 -4.33
C SER A 180 22.37 10.85 -3.48
N VAL A 181 23.43 10.32 -4.07
CA VAL A 181 24.60 9.79 -3.36
C VAL A 181 25.33 10.90 -2.59
N GLU A 182 25.62 12.04 -3.21
CA GLU A 182 26.25 13.19 -2.55
C GLU A 182 25.38 13.73 -1.40
N TYR A 183 24.06 13.73 -1.58
CA TYR A 183 23.12 14.08 -0.51
C TYR A 183 23.21 13.09 0.66
N LEU A 184 23.23 11.78 0.41
CA LEU A 184 23.36 10.75 1.45
C LEU A 184 24.67 10.91 2.25
N TYR A 185 25.79 11.16 1.56
CA TYR A 185 27.06 11.43 2.23
C TYR A 185 27.02 12.68 3.12
N SER A 186 26.25 13.70 2.74
CA SER A 186 26.07 14.90 3.59
C SER A 186 25.34 14.60 4.90
N LEU A 187 24.49 13.56 4.93
CA LEU A 187 23.71 13.16 6.10
C LEU A 187 24.50 12.32 7.11
N LYS A 188 25.63 11.68 6.71
CA LYS A 188 26.47 10.85 7.60
C LYS A 188 27.01 11.62 8.81
N LYS A 189 26.98 12.96 8.79
CA LYS A 189 27.37 13.80 9.93
C LYS A 189 26.38 13.71 11.09
N ASP A 190 25.10 13.56 10.78
CA ASP A 190 24.00 13.68 11.74
C ASP A 190 23.26 12.35 11.95
N LEU A 191 23.42 11.37 11.06
CA LEU A 191 22.74 10.08 11.09
C LEU A 191 23.71 8.91 10.87
N PRO A 192 23.46 7.73 11.47
CA PRO A 192 24.28 6.52 11.33
C PRO A 192 24.05 5.83 9.97
N ILE A 193 24.43 6.51 8.88
CA ILE A 193 24.19 6.05 7.50
C ILE A 193 25.45 5.40 6.92
N GLU A 194 25.28 4.21 6.36
CA GLU A 194 26.21 3.58 5.43
C GLU A 194 25.61 3.52 4.01
N VAL A 195 26.44 3.65 2.98
CA VAL A 195 25.99 3.72 1.58
C VAL A 195 26.72 2.65 0.77
N ILE A 196 25.96 1.77 0.13
CA ILE A 196 26.47 0.78 -0.83
C ILE A 196 26.16 1.31 -2.24
N GLU A 197 27.19 1.66 -3.00
CA GLU A 197 27.03 2.17 -4.37
C GLU A 197 27.20 1.04 -5.39
N ASN A 198 26.12 0.61 -6.02
CA ASN A 198 26.18 -0.35 -7.14
C ASN A 198 26.45 0.36 -8.46
N THR A 199 27.20 -0.30 -9.34
CA THR A 199 27.45 0.18 -10.71
C THR A 199 26.30 -0.07 -11.66
N GLU A 200 25.31 -0.88 -11.25
CA GLU A 200 24.13 -1.23 -12.02
C GLU A 200 22.89 -1.33 -11.14
N ASN A 201 21.71 -1.47 -11.78
CA ASN A 201 20.47 -1.67 -11.06
C ASN A 201 20.25 -3.16 -10.75
N VAL A 202 20.56 -3.57 -9.52
CA VAL A 202 20.58 -4.98 -9.11
C VAL A 202 19.21 -5.59 -8.76
N SER A 203 18.10 -4.83 -8.85
CA SER A 203 16.74 -5.16 -8.37
C SER A 203 16.47 -4.81 -6.89
N PHE A 204 15.21 -4.92 -6.49
CA PHE A 204 14.78 -4.69 -5.11
C PHE A 204 15.17 -5.86 -4.18
N SER A 205 14.90 -7.10 -4.57
CA SER A 205 15.23 -8.28 -3.77
C SER A 205 16.72 -8.36 -3.48
N LYS A 206 17.55 -8.29 -4.53
CA LYS A 206 19.00 -8.44 -4.40
C LYS A 206 19.63 -7.32 -3.58
N GLY A 207 19.24 -6.07 -3.82
CA GLY A 207 19.75 -4.92 -3.05
C GLY A 207 19.46 -5.07 -1.55
N ASN A 208 18.23 -5.46 -1.19
CA ASN A 208 17.88 -5.70 0.21
C ASN A 208 18.64 -6.91 0.80
N ASN A 209 18.75 -8.01 0.07
CA ASN A 209 19.50 -9.19 0.50
C ASN A 209 20.98 -8.88 0.76
N ASP A 210 21.62 -8.10 -0.11
CA ASP A 210 23.03 -7.73 0.03
C ASP A 210 23.27 -6.82 1.25
N ALA A 211 22.37 -5.86 1.49
CA ALA A 211 22.41 -5.06 2.72
C ALA A 211 22.15 -5.90 3.98
N ALA A 212 21.18 -6.81 3.95
CA ALA A 212 20.83 -7.68 5.08
C ALA A 212 22.01 -8.55 5.55
N LYS A 213 22.90 -8.96 4.63
CA LYS A 213 24.10 -9.76 4.95
C LYS A 213 25.09 -8.98 5.82
N ILE A 214 25.26 -7.68 5.58
CA ILE A 214 26.22 -6.83 6.31
C ILE A 214 25.61 -6.07 7.49
N ALA A 215 24.29 -6.06 7.59
CA ALA A 215 23.55 -5.41 8.67
C ALA A 215 23.98 -5.92 10.05
N ASN A 216 24.06 -5.05 11.05
CA ASN A 216 24.44 -5.39 12.43
C ASN A 216 23.23 -5.64 13.33
N GLY A 217 22.06 -5.16 12.94
CA GLY A 217 20.83 -5.22 13.72
C GLY A 217 20.29 -6.62 13.93
N GLU A 218 19.64 -6.80 15.08
CA GLU A 218 18.85 -7.99 15.39
C GLU A 218 17.57 -8.03 14.56
N TYR A 219 17.11 -6.85 14.15
CA TYR A 219 15.95 -6.66 13.29
C TYR A 219 16.34 -5.88 12.04
N LEU A 220 15.73 -6.26 10.92
CA LEU A 220 15.84 -5.57 9.64
C LEU A 220 14.54 -4.82 9.39
N LEU A 221 14.63 -3.57 8.98
CA LEU A 221 13.50 -2.82 8.47
C LEU A 221 13.75 -2.52 6.99
N LEU A 222 12.95 -3.13 6.09
CA LEU A 222 12.97 -2.74 4.69
C LEU A 222 12.08 -1.52 4.52
N LEU A 223 12.63 -0.44 3.94
CA LEU A 223 11.97 0.85 3.82
C LEU A 223 12.19 1.45 2.42
N ASN A 224 11.11 1.76 1.72
CA ASN A 224 11.24 2.45 0.44
C ASN A 224 11.76 3.89 0.63
N ASN A 225 12.52 4.39 -0.35
CA ASN A 225 13.08 5.74 -0.31
C ASN A 225 12.03 6.87 -0.41
N ASP A 226 10.81 6.56 -0.87
CA ASP A 226 9.67 7.48 -1.07
C ASP A 226 8.64 7.45 0.06
N ILE A 227 9.06 6.95 1.23
CA ILE A 227 8.30 7.04 2.47
C ILE A 227 8.51 8.41 3.13
N GLU A 228 7.43 8.95 3.68
CA GLU A 228 7.46 10.07 4.61
C GLU A 228 7.02 9.59 6.01
N PRO A 229 7.97 9.45 6.95
CA PRO A 229 7.67 8.99 8.30
C PRO A 229 6.82 9.98 9.09
N THR A 230 6.00 9.45 9.99
CA THR A 230 5.31 10.23 11.04
C THR A 230 5.88 9.87 12.41
N TYR A 231 5.56 10.68 13.43
CA TYR A 231 6.10 10.47 14.77
C TYR A 231 5.73 9.09 15.35
N GLY A 232 6.70 8.41 15.95
CA GLY A 232 6.49 7.14 16.67
C GLY A 232 6.55 5.89 15.80
N TRP A 233 6.75 6.02 14.49
CA TRP A 233 6.56 4.92 13.54
C TRP A 233 7.39 3.67 13.85
N LEU A 234 8.71 3.80 14.11
CA LEU A 234 9.57 2.64 14.40
C LEU A 234 9.35 2.10 15.81
N ASN A 235 9.12 2.98 16.80
CA ASN A 235 8.77 2.61 18.17
C ASN A 235 7.55 1.67 18.21
N GLU A 236 6.48 2.03 17.51
CA GLU A 236 5.25 1.22 17.47
C GLU A 236 5.50 -0.14 16.79
N MET A 237 6.31 -0.17 15.72
CA MET A 237 6.65 -1.44 15.05
C MET A 237 7.48 -2.35 15.94
N MET A 238 8.51 -1.82 16.61
CA MET A 238 9.34 -2.57 17.56
C MET A 238 8.56 -3.02 18.78
N GLY A 239 7.69 -2.16 19.33
CA GLY A 239 6.79 -2.52 20.42
C GLY A 239 5.89 -3.69 20.07
N THR A 240 5.30 -3.68 18.88
CA THR A 240 4.49 -4.81 18.39
C THR A 240 5.32 -6.08 18.20
N MET A 241 6.54 -5.95 17.67
CA MET A 241 7.45 -7.07 17.45
C MET A 241 7.84 -7.77 18.77
N LEU A 242 8.07 -7.00 19.83
CA LEU A 242 8.51 -7.52 21.12
C LEU A 242 7.36 -7.97 22.03
N ASP A 243 6.17 -7.37 21.90
CA ASP A 243 4.98 -7.70 22.70
C ASP A 243 4.21 -8.93 22.15
N SER A 244 4.60 -9.45 20.99
CA SER A 244 3.93 -10.56 20.31
C SER A 244 4.84 -11.77 20.16
N GLU A 245 4.30 -12.96 20.43
CA GLU A 245 5.02 -14.22 20.25
C GLU A 245 5.03 -14.65 18.78
N ASN A 246 6.13 -15.32 18.37
CA ASN A 246 6.25 -15.97 17.06
C ASN A 246 5.99 -15.05 15.84
N VAL A 247 6.34 -13.77 15.97
CA VAL A 247 6.21 -12.79 14.89
C VAL A 247 7.41 -12.85 13.96
N GLY A 248 7.13 -13.06 12.68
CA GLY A 248 8.13 -12.99 11.62
C GLY A 248 8.14 -11.67 10.87
N ALA A 249 7.05 -10.89 10.93
CA ALA A 249 7.03 -9.54 10.36
C ALA A 249 6.01 -8.60 11.01
N VAL A 250 6.35 -7.31 11.08
CA VAL A 250 5.43 -6.22 11.41
C VAL A 250 5.39 -5.22 10.26
N GLY A 251 4.21 -4.90 9.75
CA GLY A 251 4.00 -3.90 8.70
C GLY A 251 3.26 -2.67 9.20
N ALA A 252 3.45 -1.56 8.51
CA ALA A 252 2.86 -0.26 8.84
C ALA A 252 1.57 0.04 8.05
N LYS A 253 0.78 1.01 8.51
CA LYS A 253 -0.28 1.64 7.71
C LYS A 253 0.31 2.69 6.80
N LEU A 254 0.06 2.54 5.50
CA LEU A 254 0.49 3.49 4.49
C LEU A 254 -0.68 4.29 3.97
N ILE A 255 -0.52 5.61 3.94
CA ILE A 255 -1.51 6.58 3.48
C ILE A 255 -0.97 7.27 2.23
N PHE A 256 -1.85 7.45 1.25
CA PHE A 256 -1.52 8.30 0.11
C PHE A 256 -1.28 9.75 0.56
N PRO A 257 -0.17 10.40 0.14
CA PRO A 257 0.04 11.82 0.40
C PRO A 257 -0.99 12.66 -0.35
N TYR A 258 -0.88 13.98 -0.20
CA TYR A 258 -1.64 14.88 -1.05
C TYR A 258 -1.07 14.91 -2.47
N TYR A 259 -1.95 14.80 -3.46
CA TYR A 259 -1.62 14.95 -4.87
C TYR A 259 -2.31 16.22 -5.42
N GLU A 260 -1.50 17.11 -5.99
CA GLU A 260 -1.99 18.31 -6.68
C GLU A 260 -2.62 17.98 -8.04
N ASP A 261 -2.12 16.94 -8.72
CA ASP A 261 -2.61 16.56 -10.03
C ASP A 261 -4.03 15.99 -9.95
N ILE A 262 -4.87 16.38 -10.90
CA ILE A 262 -6.31 16.05 -10.90
C ILE A 262 -6.54 14.53 -10.97
N SER A 263 -5.63 13.77 -11.58
CA SER A 263 -5.79 12.32 -11.75
C SER A 263 -5.60 11.54 -10.46
N ASN A 264 -4.63 11.93 -9.63
CA ASN A 264 -4.33 11.31 -8.35
C ASN A 264 -4.98 12.02 -7.16
N GLN A 265 -5.48 13.24 -7.32
CA GLN A 265 -6.13 13.98 -6.25
C GLN A 265 -7.22 13.16 -5.51
N PRO A 266 -8.08 12.36 -6.19
CA PRO A 266 -9.11 11.56 -5.50
C PRO A 266 -8.58 10.54 -4.47
N LYS A 267 -7.36 10.02 -4.65
CA LYS A 267 -6.74 9.08 -3.68
C LYS A 267 -6.05 9.79 -2.50
N SER A 268 -5.93 11.12 -2.52
CA SER A 268 -5.22 11.86 -1.47
C SER A 268 -5.75 11.59 -0.07
N PHE A 269 -4.85 11.28 0.86
CA PHE A 269 -5.16 10.99 2.27
C PHE A 269 -6.14 9.83 2.48
N SER A 270 -6.11 8.85 1.57
CA SER A 270 -6.82 7.58 1.73
C SER A 270 -5.83 6.45 2.04
N ILE A 271 -6.32 5.33 2.56
CA ILE A 271 -5.50 4.15 2.80
C ILE A 271 -4.89 3.68 1.47
N GLN A 272 -3.58 3.47 1.48
CA GLN A 272 -2.87 2.75 0.43
C GLN A 272 -2.62 1.30 0.85
N HIS A 273 -2.20 1.08 2.09
CA HIS A 273 -1.98 -0.26 2.63
C HIS A 273 -2.50 -0.38 4.06
N ALA A 274 -3.24 -1.47 4.31
CA ALA A 274 -3.72 -1.87 5.63
C ALA A 274 -3.81 -3.41 5.77
N SER A 275 -2.97 -4.13 5.02
CA SER A 275 -2.96 -5.59 4.71
C SER A 275 -3.16 -5.90 3.22
N VAL A 276 -2.70 -7.08 2.82
CA VAL A 276 -2.99 -7.70 1.52
C VAL A 276 -3.96 -8.88 1.70
N LYS A 277 -4.85 -9.07 0.73
CA LYS A 277 -5.72 -10.24 0.57
C LYS A 277 -5.71 -10.70 -0.88
N PHE A 278 -6.32 -11.85 -1.15
CA PHE A 278 -6.39 -12.46 -2.46
C PHE A 278 -7.81 -12.48 -3.01
N ARG A 279 -7.91 -12.31 -4.33
CA ARG A 279 -9.15 -12.36 -5.10
C ARG A 279 -8.88 -12.93 -6.48
N GLU A 280 -9.94 -13.39 -7.13
CA GLU A 280 -9.92 -13.82 -8.53
C GLU A 280 -9.58 -12.62 -9.44
N GLU A 281 -8.61 -12.82 -10.32
CA GLU A 281 -8.25 -11.92 -11.40
C GLU A 281 -8.64 -12.58 -12.74
N LEU A 282 -8.97 -11.75 -13.74
CA LEU A 282 -9.43 -12.25 -15.06
C LEU A 282 -8.28 -12.43 -16.05
N THR A 283 -7.11 -11.87 -15.77
CA THR A 283 -5.97 -11.89 -16.69
C THR A 283 -4.67 -11.88 -15.89
N PRO A 284 -4.04 -13.06 -15.65
CA PRO A 284 -4.56 -14.41 -15.94
C PRO A 284 -5.68 -14.84 -14.98
N TYR A 285 -6.42 -15.91 -15.31
CA TYR A 285 -7.50 -16.50 -14.49
C TYR A 285 -6.96 -17.21 -13.23
N ILE A 286 -6.37 -16.44 -12.31
CA ILE A 286 -5.71 -16.91 -11.08
C ILE A 286 -6.18 -16.09 -9.88
N TYR A 287 -5.66 -16.41 -8.69
CA TYR A 287 -5.77 -15.54 -7.52
C TYR A 287 -4.65 -14.50 -7.50
N GLY A 288 -5.01 -13.22 -7.46
CA GLY A 288 -4.08 -12.09 -7.35
C GLY A 288 -4.19 -11.37 -6.00
N PRO A 289 -3.08 -10.82 -5.49
CA PRO A 289 -3.07 -10.00 -4.28
C PRO A 289 -3.70 -8.63 -4.55
N PHE A 290 -4.34 -8.07 -3.53
CA PHE A 290 -4.83 -6.69 -3.52
C PHE A 290 -4.73 -6.10 -2.11
N HIS A 291 -4.58 -4.79 -2.02
CA HIS A 291 -4.54 -4.08 -0.75
C HIS A 291 -5.96 -3.93 -0.17
N GLU A 292 -6.21 -4.52 1.00
CA GLU A 292 -7.52 -4.41 1.66
C GLU A 292 -7.75 -2.97 2.14
N ASN A 293 -8.96 -2.43 1.92
CA ASN A 293 -9.34 -1.06 2.27
C ASN A 293 -8.60 0.05 1.50
N MET A 294 -7.88 -0.27 0.42
CA MET A 294 -7.28 0.74 -0.44
C MET A 294 -8.34 1.76 -0.91
N PHE A 295 -7.95 3.04 -0.95
CA PHE A 295 -8.81 4.20 -1.22
C PHE A 295 -9.87 4.54 -0.18
N ASN A 296 -9.93 3.81 0.95
CA ASN A 296 -10.81 4.18 2.05
C ASN A 296 -10.30 5.45 2.74
N THR A 297 -11.15 6.47 2.86
CA THR A 297 -10.81 7.77 3.47
C THR A 297 -11.01 7.79 4.99
N LEU A 298 -11.61 6.74 5.56
CA LEU A 298 -11.95 6.64 6.98
C LEU A 298 -10.85 5.88 7.72
N ILE A 299 -9.64 6.45 7.68
CA ILE A 299 -8.38 5.80 8.03
C ILE A 299 -8.23 5.43 9.52
N PHE A 300 -9.07 6.00 10.39
CA PHE A 300 -9.10 5.74 11.85
C PHE A 300 -10.34 4.94 12.30
N ARG A 301 -11.10 4.33 11.37
CA ARG A 301 -12.19 3.42 11.78
C ARG A 301 -11.60 2.18 12.46
N ASN A 302 -12.33 1.66 13.45
CA ASN A 302 -11.88 0.52 14.29
C ASN A 302 -11.37 -0.67 13.46
N ASN A 303 -12.04 -1.04 12.36
CA ASN A 303 -11.67 -2.20 11.55
C ASN A 303 -10.35 -2.03 10.77
N VAL A 304 -9.80 -0.82 10.71
CA VAL A 304 -8.53 -0.49 10.02
C VAL A 304 -7.54 0.21 10.95
N ASN A 305 -7.84 0.34 12.25
CA ASN A 305 -7.01 1.03 13.24
C ASN A 305 -6.71 0.18 14.49
N MET A 306 -6.84 -1.14 14.36
CA MET A 306 -6.43 -2.11 15.37
C MET A 306 -5.34 -3.03 14.80
N PRO A 307 -4.28 -3.36 15.58
CA PRO A 307 -3.33 -4.38 15.20
C PRO A 307 -4.04 -5.71 14.89
N LYS A 308 -3.60 -6.39 13.83
CA LYS A 308 -4.18 -7.69 13.44
C LYS A 308 -3.17 -8.56 12.70
N LYS A 309 -3.33 -9.87 12.83
CA LYS A 309 -2.65 -10.84 11.97
C LYS A 309 -3.13 -10.70 10.53
N VAL A 310 -2.21 -10.76 9.59
CA VAL A 310 -2.46 -10.62 8.15
C VAL A 310 -1.62 -11.65 7.40
N ILE A 311 -2.06 -12.05 6.21
CA ILE A 311 -1.24 -12.93 5.37
C ILE A 311 0.00 -12.20 4.86
N SER A 312 -0.09 -10.90 4.55
CA SER A 312 1.03 -10.15 4.00
C SER A 312 0.93 -8.65 4.31
N ASN A 313 2.10 -8.07 4.58
CA ASN A 313 2.39 -6.65 4.61
C ASN A 313 3.28 -6.28 3.42
N THR A 314 3.19 -5.05 2.93
CA THR A 314 4.05 -4.60 1.84
C THR A 314 5.48 -4.30 2.32
N ALA A 315 6.48 -4.60 1.50
CA ALA A 315 7.88 -4.27 1.79
C ALA A 315 8.23 -2.78 1.66
N ALA A 316 7.25 -1.91 1.37
CA ALA A 316 7.48 -0.46 1.43
C ALA A 316 7.84 0.02 2.85
N CYS A 317 7.37 -0.69 3.89
CA CYS A 317 7.79 -0.52 5.29
C CYS A 317 7.45 -1.79 6.08
N ILE A 318 8.43 -2.68 6.26
CA ILE A 318 8.26 -3.96 6.96
C ILE A 318 9.46 -4.25 7.88
N LEU A 319 9.17 -4.58 9.13
CA LEU A 319 10.14 -4.94 10.17
C LEU A 319 10.17 -6.46 10.32
N ILE A 320 11.36 -7.05 10.31
CA ILE A 320 11.57 -8.51 10.25
C ILE A 320 12.73 -8.88 11.19
N PRO A 321 12.65 -9.93 12.02
CA PRO A 321 13.81 -10.43 12.75
C PRO A 321 14.88 -10.90 11.75
N LYS A 322 16.13 -10.45 11.92
CA LYS A 322 17.23 -10.81 11.00
C LYS A 322 17.44 -12.33 10.94
N SER A 323 17.28 -13.02 12.06
CA SER A 323 17.36 -14.48 12.15
C SER A 323 16.32 -15.18 11.28
N VAL A 324 15.07 -14.68 11.28
CA VAL A 324 13.97 -15.20 10.45
C VAL A 324 14.21 -14.90 8.98
N TYR A 325 14.65 -13.68 8.65
CA TYR A 325 14.99 -13.31 7.28
C TYR A 325 16.09 -14.22 6.69
N ALA A 326 17.14 -14.49 7.46
CA ALA A 326 18.21 -15.40 7.07
C ALA A 326 17.74 -16.87 6.99
N GLN A 327 16.91 -17.32 7.94
CA GLN A 327 16.34 -18.67 7.94
C GLN A 327 15.54 -18.95 6.66
N LEU A 328 14.83 -17.95 6.14
CA LEU A 328 13.95 -18.07 4.97
C LEU A 328 14.63 -17.64 3.66
N ASP A 329 15.95 -17.49 3.66
CA ASP A 329 16.76 -17.12 2.49
C ASP A 329 16.32 -15.79 1.85
N GLY A 330 15.94 -14.81 2.69
CA GLY A 330 15.60 -13.45 2.30
C GLY A 330 14.52 -13.33 1.22
N LEU A 331 14.56 -12.23 0.47
CA LEU A 331 13.68 -12.01 -0.69
C LEU A 331 14.16 -12.85 -1.87
N ASP A 332 13.23 -13.46 -2.62
CA ASP A 332 13.58 -14.23 -3.82
C ASP A 332 14.08 -13.29 -4.94
N GLU A 333 15.33 -13.48 -5.37
CA GLU A 333 16.01 -12.63 -6.35
C GLU A 333 15.52 -12.84 -7.80
N ASN A 334 14.66 -13.84 -8.04
CA ASN A 334 14.02 -14.01 -9.35
C ASN A 334 12.94 -12.95 -9.63
N TYR A 335 12.45 -12.27 -8.59
CA TYR A 335 11.55 -11.14 -8.77
C TYR A 335 12.32 -9.88 -9.15
N PHE A 336 11.85 -9.21 -10.20
CA PHE A 336 12.32 -7.88 -10.56
C PHE A 336 11.15 -6.91 -10.41
N TYR A 337 11.10 -6.22 -9.26
CA TYR A 337 10.16 -5.14 -8.98
C TYR A 337 8.67 -5.53 -8.89
N GLY A 338 8.31 -6.38 -7.94
CA GLY A 338 6.95 -6.75 -7.57
C GLY A 338 6.84 -8.23 -7.19
N TYR A 339 5.91 -8.56 -6.30
CA TYR A 339 5.67 -9.90 -5.72
C TYR A 339 6.73 -10.45 -4.75
N GLU A 340 7.91 -9.84 -4.63
CA GLU A 340 8.93 -10.31 -3.68
C GLU A 340 8.45 -10.28 -2.22
N ASP A 341 7.62 -9.30 -1.85
CA ASP A 341 7.07 -9.14 -0.52
C ASP A 341 5.92 -10.13 -0.25
N ILE A 342 5.12 -10.43 -1.28
CA ILE A 342 4.09 -11.46 -1.23
C ILE A 342 4.72 -12.86 -1.12
N ASP A 343 5.77 -13.15 -1.89
CA ASP A 343 6.53 -14.41 -1.80
C ASP A 343 7.12 -14.60 -0.40
N PHE A 344 7.79 -13.58 0.14
CA PHE A 344 8.36 -13.66 1.48
C PHE A 344 7.29 -13.86 2.56
N ALA A 345 6.11 -13.24 2.40
CA ALA A 345 4.99 -13.45 3.30
C ALA A 345 4.49 -14.92 3.28
N PHE A 346 4.55 -15.59 2.13
CA PHE A 346 4.21 -17.02 2.02
C PHE A 346 5.29 -17.90 2.67
N LYS A 347 6.58 -17.55 2.53
CA LYS A 347 7.66 -18.21 3.27
C LYS A 347 7.45 -18.11 4.78
N LEU A 348 7.07 -16.93 5.29
CA LEU A 348 6.74 -16.72 6.70
C LEU A 348 5.57 -17.60 7.15
N TYR A 349 4.48 -17.60 6.37
CA TYR A 349 3.28 -18.38 6.66
C TYR A 349 3.56 -19.88 6.72
N GLU A 350 4.27 -20.44 5.74
CA GLU A 350 4.64 -21.87 5.73
C GLU A 350 5.58 -22.25 6.87
N ALA A 351 6.47 -21.35 7.26
CA ALA A 351 7.35 -21.53 8.43
C ALA A 351 6.62 -21.37 9.77
N GLY A 352 5.32 -21.01 9.75
CA GLY A 352 4.48 -20.87 10.92
C GLY A 352 4.62 -19.54 11.65
N TYR A 353 5.25 -18.53 11.05
CA TYR A 353 5.39 -17.20 11.64
C TYR A 353 4.16 -16.32 11.39
N ASP A 354 3.83 -15.49 12.37
CA ASP A 354 2.79 -14.49 12.23
C ASP A 354 3.32 -13.22 11.55
N SER A 355 2.54 -12.67 10.62
CA SER A 355 2.71 -11.31 10.12
C SER A 355 1.65 -10.40 10.76
N ILE A 356 2.08 -9.32 11.39
CA ILE A 356 1.19 -8.38 12.08
C ILE A 356 1.15 -7.06 11.31
N PHE A 357 -0.05 -6.55 11.06
CA PHE A 357 -0.27 -5.19 10.62
C PHE A 357 -0.44 -4.30 11.86
N ASN A 358 0.43 -3.30 12.04
CA ASN A 358 0.30 -2.27 13.08
C ASN A 358 -0.16 -0.93 12.46
N PRO A 359 -1.41 -0.51 12.72
CA PRO A 359 -1.93 0.75 12.17
C PRO A 359 -1.45 2.02 12.87
N GLN A 360 -0.88 1.93 14.08
CA GLN A 360 -0.30 3.06 14.82
C GLN A 360 1.00 3.53 14.18
N ALA A 361 1.77 2.60 13.61
CA ALA A 361 2.84 2.90 12.68
C ALA A 361 2.26 3.43 11.36
N LEU A 362 1.95 4.73 11.31
CA LEU A 362 1.37 5.40 10.15
C LEU A 362 2.45 6.14 9.38
N LEU A 363 2.55 5.93 8.07
CA LEU A 363 3.48 6.65 7.19
C LEU A 363 2.74 7.11 5.92
N PHE A 364 3.24 8.16 5.28
CA PHE A 364 2.80 8.49 3.91
C PHE A 364 3.75 7.84 2.90
N HIS A 365 3.22 7.36 1.78
CA HIS A 365 4.02 6.72 0.74
C HIS A 365 3.73 7.36 -0.61
N HIS A 366 4.74 7.99 -1.21
CA HIS A 366 4.64 8.87 -2.39
C HIS A 366 4.68 8.13 -3.75
N GLU A 367 4.22 6.87 -3.76
CA GLU A 367 4.24 5.90 -4.88
C GLU A 367 4.23 6.49 -6.31
N SER A 368 4.99 5.83 -7.21
CA SER A 368 5.00 6.04 -8.69
C SER A 368 5.81 7.23 -9.22
N ALA A 369 6.96 7.55 -8.61
CA ALA A 369 7.84 8.58 -9.16
C ALA A 369 9.03 8.05 -10.01
N THR A 370 9.42 6.77 -9.87
CA THR A 370 10.68 6.26 -10.44
C THR A 370 10.55 5.11 -11.44
N ARG A 371 9.36 4.50 -11.59
CA ARG A 371 9.11 3.44 -12.58
C ARG A 371 8.47 4.02 -13.84
N VAL A 372 9.24 4.09 -14.92
CA VAL A 372 8.73 4.50 -16.25
C VAL A 372 7.70 3.47 -16.71
N ASP A 373 6.56 3.95 -17.21
CA ASP A 373 5.49 3.10 -17.73
C ASP A 373 5.82 2.70 -19.18
N ASP A 374 6.31 1.47 -19.38
CA ASP A 374 6.68 0.94 -20.70
C ASP A 374 6.22 -0.53 -20.88
N GLU A 375 6.35 -1.07 -22.10
CA GLU A 375 5.99 -2.46 -22.40
C GLU A 375 6.78 -3.48 -21.57
N ARG A 376 8.03 -3.13 -21.21
CA ARG A 376 8.91 -3.97 -20.40
C ARG A 376 8.36 -4.14 -18.98
N LYS A 377 7.78 -3.09 -18.39
CA LYS A 377 7.11 -3.18 -17.09
C LYS A 377 5.94 -4.16 -17.09
N ASN A 378 5.08 -4.13 -18.11
CA ASN A 378 3.94 -5.05 -18.20
C ASN A 378 4.40 -6.51 -18.35
N GLN A 379 5.43 -6.73 -19.17
CA GLN A 379 6.05 -8.03 -19.33
C GLN A 379 6.63 -8.55 -18.01
N LEU A 380 7.41 -7.73 -17.29
CA LEU A 380 7.97 -8.09 -15.99
C LEU A 380 6.89 -8.38 -14.94
N ASN A 381 5.82 -7.59 -14.91
CA ASN A 381 4.68 -7.85 -14.02
C ASN A 381 4.07 -9.22 -14.31
N TYR A 382 3.85 -9.54 -15.59
CA TYR A 382 3.31 -10.86 -15.99
C TYR A 382 4.26 -12.01 -15.60
N GLU A 383 5.56 -11.85 -15.81
CA GLU A 383 6.58 -12.82 -15.42
C GLU A 383 6.59 -13.06 -13.90
N ASN A 384 6.57 -11.99 -13.09
CA ASN A 384 6.50 -12.07 -11.63
C ASN A 384 5.20 -12.78 -11.17
N ILE A 385 4.06 -12.42 -11.79
CA ILE A 385 2.76 -13.06 -11.51
C ILE A 385 2.82 -14.56 -11.76
N MET A 386 3.31 -14.96 -12.94
CA MET A 386 3.37 -16.38 -13.32
C MET A 386 4.40 -17.15 -12.50
N TYR A 387 5.53 -16.55 -12.16
CA TYR A 387 6.52 -17.15 -11.26
C TYR A 387 5.95 -17.39 -9.86
N PHE A 388 5.27 -16.39 -9.28
CA PHE A 388 4.55 -16.55 -8.00
C PHE A 388 3.49 -17.64 -8.09
N PHE A 389 2.67 -17.63 -9.15
CA PHE A 389 1.61 -18.63 -9.32
C PHE A 389 2.17 -20.05 -9.44
N ASN A 390 3.24 -20.25 -10.21
CA ASN A 390 3.86 -21.57 -10.35
C ASN A 390 4.46 -22.08 -9.03
N LYS A 391 4.90 -21.17 -8.16
CA LYS A 391 5.52 -21.51 -6.86
C LYS A 391 4.50 -21.72 -5.75
N TRP A 392 3.48 -20.86 -5.68
CA TRP A 392 2.55 -20.76 -4.54
C TRP A 392 1.09 -21.02 -4.89
N GLY A 393 0.75 -21.19 -6.17
CA GLY A 393 -0.63 -21.25 -6.65
C GLY A 393 -1.45 -22.38 -6.02
N ASP A 394 -0.84 -23.56 -5.86
CA ASP A 394 -1.50 -24.72 -5.23
C ASP A 394 -1.78 -24.48 -3.74
N LEU A 395 -0.79 -23.96 -3.00
CA LEU A 395 -0.96 -23.61 -1.59
C LEU A 395 -2.03 -22.53 -1.43
N LEU A 396 -1.93 -21.44 -2.21
CA LEU A 396 -2.91 -20.35 -2.19
C LEU A 396 -4.31 -20.86 -2.53
N PHE A 397 -4.45 -21.77 -3.49
CA PHE A 397 -5.74 -22.37 -3.82
C PHE A 397 -6.34 -23.16 -2.64
N LYS A 398 -5.55 -24.05 -2.01
CA LYS A 398 -6.00 -24.84 -0.87
C LYS A 398 -6.40 -23.95 0.31
N GLU A 399 -5.58 -22.96 0.63
CA GLU A 399 -5.85 -22.03 1.73
C GLU A 399 -7.01 -21.09 1.43
N MET A 400 -7.18 -20.62 0.20
CA MET A 400 -8.37 -19.86 -0.22
C MET A 400 -9.64 -20.70 -0.07
N LEU A 401 -9.61 -21.97 -0.47
CA LEU A 401 -10.75 -22.87 -0.34
C LEU A 401 -11.09 -23.12 1.14
N ARG A 402 -10.06 -23.40 1.97
CA ARG A 402 -10.21 -23.56 3.42
C ARG A 402 -10.79 -22.30 4.07
N ASP A 403 -10.20 -21.14 3.80
CA ASP A 403 -10.62 -19.83 4.33
C ASP A 403 -12.09 -19.52 3.98
N LYS A 404 -12.51 -19.81 2.75
CA LYS A 404 -13.90 -19.64 2.28
C LYS A 404 -14.87 -20.64 2.91
N LEU A 405 -14.48 -21.90 3.11
CA LEU A 405 -15.30 -22.94 3.74
C LEU A 405 -15.53 -22.67 5.23
N GLU A 406 -14.47 -22.27 5.94
CA GLU A 406 -14.51 -22.01 7.38
C GLU A 406 -15.04 -20.59 7.69
N GLY A 407 -14.89 -19.66 6.74
CA GLY A 407 -15.33 -18.27 6.88
C GLY A 407 -14.40 -17.40 7.71
N ASN A 408 -13.11 -17.74 7.79
CA ASN A 408 -12.12 -17.05 8.64
C ASN A 408 -11.76 -15.65 8.10
N LYS A 409 -11.84 -15.48 6.77
CA LYS A 409 -11.54 -14.24 6.04
C LYS A 409 -10.10 -13.76 6.21
N PHE A 410 -9.16 -14.68 6.34
CA PHE A 410 -7.74 -14.39 6.46
C PHE A 410 -7.11 -14.11 5.09
N PHE A 411 -7.31 -15.01 4.12
CA PHE A 411 -6.81 -14.87 2.75
C PHE A 411 -7.75 -14.03 1.88
N THR A 412 -9.07 -14.12 2.05
CA THR A 412 -10.03 -13.41 1.22
C THR A 412 -11.26 -12.90 1.98
N ASN A 413 -11.95 -11.91 1.41
CA ASN A 413 -13.24 -11.46 1.93
C ASN A 413 -14.43 -12.09 1.20
N LYS A 414 -14.17 -12.86 0.13
CA LYS A 414 -15.22 -13.49 -0.66
C LYS A 414 -15.75 -14.74 0.03
N LYS A 415 -17.02 -15.03 -0.20
CA LYS A 415 -17.62 -16.31 0.17
C LYS A 415 -17.20 -17.38 -0.85
N LEU A 416 -17.44 -18.63 -0.51
CA LEU A 416 -17.39 -19.72 -1.49
C LEU A 416 -18.56 -19.58 -2.47
N ASP A 417 -18.29 -19.76 -3.75
CA ASP A 417 -19.28 -19.66 -4.82
C ASP A 417 -19.52 -21.04 -5.46
N PHE A 418 -20.76 -21.53 -5.36
CA PHE A 418 -21.23 -22.76 -6.00
C PHE A 418 -22.03 -22.47 -7.26
N SER A 419 -21.80 -23.25 -8.31
CA SER A 419 -22.69 -23.35 -9.47
C SER A 419 -23.27 -24.76 -9.54
N ILE A 420 -24.58 -24.90 -9.35
CA ILE A 420 -25.29 -26.19 -9.43
C ILE A 420 -25.95 -26.29 -10.80
N ILE A 421 -25.47 -27.22 -11.62
CA ILE A 421 -26.02 -27.51 -12.94
C ILE A 421 -27.09 -28.59 -12.79
N ASN A 422 -28.33 -28.23 -13.10
CA ASN A 422 -29.45 -29.15 -13.11
C ASN A 422 -30.40 -28.87 -14.26
N THR A 423 -30.40 -29.78 -15.22
CA THR A 423 -31.20 -29.66 -16.44
C THR A 423 -32.36 -30.66 -16.48
N HIS A 424 -32.50 -31.50 -15.46
CA HIS A 424 -33.58 -32.48 -15.32
C HIS A 424 -34.49 -32.13 -14.13
N ASP A 425 -35.80 -32.31 -14.29
CA ASP A 425 -36.77 -32.00 -13.23
C ASP A 425 -36.75 -33.05 -12.09
N GLU A 426 -36.22 -34.25 -12.32
CA GLU A 426 -36.21 -35.35 -11.34
C GLU A 426 -35.47 -35.01 -10.03
N ASN A 427 -34.44 -34.18 -10.09
CA ASN A 427 -33.62 -33.80 -8.94
C ASN A 427 -34.08 -32.49 -8.26
N LYS A 428 -35.20 -31.92 -8.70
CA LYS A 428 -35.60 -30.54 -8.35
C LYS A 428 -35.77 -30.29 -6.85
N GLU A 429 -36.47 -31.18 -6.12
CA GLU A 429 -36.65 -31.01 -4.67
C GLU A 429 -35.35 -31.28 -3.90
N PHE A 430 -34.52 -32.23 -4.34
CA PHE A 430 -33.20 -32.48 -3.76
C PHE A 430 -32.31 -31.23 -3.89
N ILE A 431 -32.19 -30.68 -5.10
CA ILE A 431 -31.37 -29.49 -5.37
C ILE A 431 -31.92 -28.25 -4.67
N LYS A 432 -33.24 -28.13 -4.53
CA LYS A 432 -33.85 -27.05 -3.74
C LYS A 432 -33.44 -27.15 -2.26
N GLY A 433 -33.39 -28.35 -1.70
CA GLY A 433 -32.88 -28.59 -0.35
C GLY A 433 -31.39 -28.24 -0.21
N LEU A 434 -30.57 -28.71 -1.15
CA LEU A 434 -29.13 -28.48 -1.20
C LEU A 434 -28.79 -26.99 -1.34
N SER A 435 -29.36 -26.33 -2.35
CA SER A 435 -29.15 -24.91 -2.60
C SER A 435 -29.63 -24.05 -1.45
N LYS A 436 -30.72 -24.42 -0.79
CA LYS A 436 -31.21 -23.70 0.41
C LYS A 436 -30.22 -23.79 1.56
N GLU A 437 -29.71 -24.98 1.90
CA GLU A 437 -28.76 -25.12 3.03
C GLU A 437 -27.42 -24.45 2.69
N LEU A 438 -26.89 -24.61 1.45
CA LEU A 438 -25.64 -23.97 1.04
C LEU A 438 -25.75 -22.43 1.06
N ASN A 439 -26.86 -21.86 0.59
CA ASN A 439 -27.08 -20.41 0.57
C ASN A 439 -27.12 -19.75 1.96
N GLU A 440 -27.23 -20.52 3.06
CA GLU A 440 -27.12 -19.96 4.41
C GLU A 440 -25.74 -19.34 4.65
N LYS A 441 -24.69 -19.91 4.05
CA LYS A 441 -23.29 -19.48 4.25
C LYS A 441 -22.61 -19.02 2.96
N TYR A 442 -22.88 -19.70 1.86
CA TYR A 442 -22.18 -19.55 0.58
C TYR A 442 -23.05 -18.86 -0.47
N ASN A 443 -22.46 -18.50 -1.61
CA ASN A 443 -23.22 -18.05 -2.76
C ASN A 443 -23.56 -19.27 -3.62
N VAL A 444 -24.81 -19.41 -4.07
CA VAL A 444 -25.22 -20.52 -4.94
C VAL A 444 -25.96 -20.00 -6.17
N LEU A 445 -25.44 -20.35 -7.34
CA LEU A 445 -26.09 -20.15 -8.63
C LEU A 445 -26.65 -21.49 -9.13
N ILE A 446 -27.89 -21.50 -9.64
CA ILE A 446 -28.48 -22.68 -10.28
C ILE A 446 -28.52 -22.45 -11.80
N ILE A 447 -27.98 -23.39 -12.56
CA ILE A 447 -27.94 -23.37 -14.02
C ILE A 447 -28.85 -24.47 -14.55
N SER A 448 -29.89 -24.09 -15.29
CA SER A 448 -30.90 -25.00 -15.83
C SER A 448 -30.85 -25.20 -17.35
N ASN A 449 -29.81 -24.70 -18.01
CA ASN A 449 -29.66 -24.75 -19.47
C ASN A 449 -28.28 -25.31 -19.87
N LEU A 450 -28.26 -26.42 -20.63
CA LEU A 450 -27.05 -27.08 -21.13
C LEU A 450 -26.18 -26.20 -22.04
N ASN A 451 -26.79 -25.21 -22.69
CA ASN A 451 -26.08 -24.28 -23.57
C ASN A 451 -25.38 -23.15 -22.80
N ASN A 452 -25.65 -22.99 -21.50
CA ASN A 452 -24.94 -22.02 -20.70
C ASN A 452 -23.52 -22.52 -20.40
N LYS A 453 -22.53 -21.97 -21.10
CA LYS A 453 -21.10 -22.28 -20.92
C LYS A 453 -20.39 -21.33 -19.94
N ILE A 454 -21.11 -20.42 -19.29
CA ILE A 454 -20.53 -19.45 -18.35
C ILE A 454 -20.93 -19.86 -16.94
N LEU A 455 -20.01 -20.48 -16.21
CA LEU A 455 -20.22 -20.86 -14.80
C LEU A 455 -20.12 -19.66 -13.83
N GLY A 456 -19.68 -18.51 -14.34
CA GLY A 456 -19.46 -17.28 -13.59
C GLY A 456 -17.96 -17.08 -13.28
N PRO A 457 -17.42 -15.86 -13.38
CA PRO A 457 -15.97 -15.62 -13.21
C PRO A 457 -15.46 -15.91 -11.79
N ASN A 458 -16.34 -16.00 -10.80
CA ASN A 458 -16.00 -16.28 -9.40
C ASN A 458 -16.34 -17.71 -8.97
N CYS A 459 -16.81 -18.60 -9.87
CA CYS A 459 -17.26 -19.93 -9.48
C CYS A 459 -16.12 -20.74 -8.87
N ASP A 460 -16.28 -21.15 -7.61
CA ASP A 460 -15.29 -21.97 -6.93
C ASP A 460 -15.52 -23.46 -7.22
N ILE A 461 -16.77 -23.90 -7.11
CA ILE A 461 -17.17 -25.30 -7.23
C ILE A 461 -18.39 -25.40 -8.16
N ALA A 462 -18.26 -26.21 -9.20
CA ALA A 462 -19.34 -26.57 -10.10
C ALA A 462 -19.83 -27.99 -9.79
N ILE A 463 -21.13 -28.13 -9.52
CA ILE A 463 -21.78 -29.42 -9.22
C ILE A 463 -22.76 -29.73 -10.34
N SER A 464 -22.44 -30.71 -11.17
CA SER A 464 -23.33 -31.18 -12.22
C SER A 464 -24.14 -32.39 -11.78
N PHE A 465 -25.46 -32.31 -11.96
CA PHE A 465 -26.37 -33.46 -11.89
C PHE A 465 -26.71 -33.98 -13.30
N ASN A 466 -26.01 -33.51 -14.33
CA ASN A 466 -26.13 -34.01 -15.69
C ASN A 466 -24.75 -34.33 -16.28
N PRO A 467 -24.43 -35.61 -16.53
CA PRO A 467 -23.14 -36.01 -17.12
C PRO A 467 -22.93 -35.46 -18.54
N GLU A 468 -23.99 -35.15 -19.29
CA GLU A 468 -23.91 -34.57 -20.63
C GLU A 468 -23.51 -33.08 -20.65
N TYR A 469 -23.47 -32.42 -19.49
CA TYR A 469 -22.99 -31.05 -19.42
C TYR A 469 -21.50 -30.99 -19.73
N GLU A 470 -21.13 -30.34 -20.84
CA GLU A 470 -19.74 -30.22 -21.28
C GLU A 470 -18.97 -29.20 -20.40
N ILE A 471 -18.64 -29.62 -19.18
CA ILE A 471 -18.04 -28.77 -18.15
C ILE A 471 -16.66 -28.23 -18.55
N ASP A 472 -15.89 -28.97 -19.35
CA ASP A 472 -14.56 -28.53 -19.84
C ASP A 472 -14.63 -27.45 -20.91
N LYS A 473 -15.79 -27.28 -21.55
CA LYS A 473 -16.02 -26.22 -22.53
C LYS A 473 -16.56 -24.95 -21.89
N THR A 474 -16.54 -24.87 -20.57
CA THR A 474 -17.01 -23.70 -19.83
C THR A 474 -15.91 -22.65 -19.66
N VAL A 475 -16.31 -21.38 -19.65
CA VAL A 475 -15.42 -20.29 -19.27
C VAL A 475 -15.39 -20.22 -17.75
N SER A 476 -14.26 -20.60 -17.16
CA SER A 476 -14.05 -20.69 -15.72
C SER A 476 -12.59 -20.41 -15.33
N ARG A 477 -12.33 -20.29 -14.03
CA ARG A 477 -10.98 -20.15 -13.47
C ARG A 477 -10.18 -21.46 -13.64
N LEU A 478 -8.84 -21.36 -13.66
CA LEU A 478 -7.98 -22.53 -13.85
C LEU A 478 -8.13 -23.61 -12.76
N ASN A 479 -8.53 -23.22 -11.56
CA ASN A 479 -8.66 -24.07 -10.38
C ASN A 479 -10.13 -24.32 -9.98
N LEU A 480 -11.05 -24.35 -10.95
CA LEU A 480 -12.45 -24.73 -10.72
C LEU A 480 -12.53 -26.19 -10.24
N ILE A 481 -13.25 -26.45 -9.15
CA ILE A 481 -13.56 -27.80 -8.70
C ILE A 481 -14.81 -28.29 -9.43
N LYS A 482 -14.69 -29.40 -10.15
CA LYS A 482 -15.75 -30.00 -10.96
C LYS A 482 -16.25 -31.28 -10.29
N ILE A 483 -17.50 -31.29 -9.87
CA ILE A 483 -18.15 -32.42 -9.20
C ILE A 483 -19.31 -32.91 -10.06
N LEU A 484 -19.33 -34.21 -10.37
CA LEU A 484 -20.48 -34.88 -10.97
C LEU A 484 -21.23 -35.65 -9.90
N VAL A 485 -22.55 -35.53 -9.85
CA VAL A 485 -23.42 -36.30 -8.96
C VAL A 485 -24.35 -37.18 -9.80
N LEU A 486 -24.23 -38.50 -9.63
CA LEU A 486 -25.03 -39.51 -10.31
C LEU A 486 -26.01 -40.15 -9.33
N ASN A 487 -27.31 -39.88 -9.51
CA ASN A 487 -28.38 -40.39 -8.64
C ASN A 487 -28.95 -41.74 -9.09
N ASP A 488 -28.84 -42.05 -10.37
CA ASP A 488 -29.16 -43.33 -10.98
C ASP A 488 -28.54 -43.31 -12.38
N LEU A 489 -28.43 -44.47 -13.04
CA LEU A 489 -28.71 -44.70 -14.47
C LEU A 489 -27.74 -45.67 -15.17
N ASN A 490 -28.26 -46.20 -16.28
CA ASN A 490 -27.73 -47.25 -17.17
C ASN A 490 -26.39 -46.90 -17.86
N GLY A 491 -25.26 -47.36 -17.33
CA GLY A 491 -24.05 -47.83 -18.04
C GLY A 491 -23.28 -46.93 -19.05
N GLU A 492 -23.79 -45.80 -19.53
CA GLU A 492 -23.16 -44.99 -20.60
C GLU A 492 -22.35 -43.76 -20.10
N TYR A 493 -21.96 -43.76 -18.81
CA TYR A 493 -21.36 -42.59 -18.16
C TYR A 493 -19.84 -42.53 -18.20
N GLN A 494 -19.17 -43.64 -18.51
CA GLN A 494 -17.71 -43.77 -18.41
C GLN A 494 -16.96 -42.68 -19.19
N LYS A 495 -17.51 -42.28 -20.36
CA LYS A 495 -16.90 -41.25 -21.23
C LYS A 495 -16.93 -39.82 -20.66
N TYR A 496 -17.69 -39.58 -19.59
CA TYR A 496 -17.82 -38.26 -18.98
C TYR A 496 -17.05 -38.12 -17.67
N LEU A 497 -16.67 -39.23 -17.02
CA LEU A 497 -16.09 -39.19 -15.68
C LEU A 497 -14.77 -38.43 -15.63
N ASP A 498 -13.93 -38.58 -16.66
CA ASP A 498 -12.61 -37.94 -16.76
C ASP A 498 -12.66 -36.41 -16.85
N ASN A 499 -13.84 -35.84 -17.12
CA ASN A 499 -14.05 -34.39 -17.21
C ASN A 499 -14.31 -33.74 -15.83
N TYR A 500 -14.48 -34.57 -14.79
CA TYR A 500 -14.79 -34.13 -13.44
C TYR A 500 -13.69 -34.58 -12.48
N ASP A 501 -13.40 -33.72 -11.52
CA ASP A 501 -12.38 -33.99 -10.53
C ASP A 501 -12.91 -34.95 -9.44
N LEU A 502 -14.21 -34.86 -9.12
CA LEU A 502 -14.91 -35.78 -8.22
C LEU A 502 -16.19 -36.31 -8.85
N VAL A 503 -16.44 -37.61 -8.68
CA VAL A 503 -17.68 -38.28 -9.04
C VAL A 503 -18.33 -38.81 -7.78
N LEU A 504 -19.54 -38.34 -7.48
CA LEU A 504 -20.35 -38.76 -6.34
C LEU A 504 -21.50 -39.63 -6.82
N THR A 505 -21.69 -40.80 -6.22
CA THR A 505 -22.76 -41.71 -6.61
C THR A 505 -23.29 -42.53 -5.44
N LYS A 506 -24.46 -43.16 -5.62
CA LYS A 506 -24.95 -44.23 -4.73
C LYS A 506 -24.57 -45.63 -5.22
N ASP A 507 -24.06 -45.75 -6.45
CA ASP A 507 -23.70 -47.02 -7.06
C ASP A 507 -22.24 -47.40 -6.74
N SER A 508 -22.08 -48.43 -5.90
CA SER A 508 -20.77 -48.99 -5.54
C SER A 508 -20.00 -49.65 -6.69
N THR A 509 -20.63 -49.84 -7.86
CA THR A 509 -19.99 -50.47 -9.01
C THR A 509 -19.18 -49.49 -9.86
N ILE A 510 -19.35 -48.19 -9.68
CA ILE A 510 -18.59 -47.16 -10.41
C ILE A 510 -17.20 -47.02 -9.77
N GLU A 511 -16.17 -47.48 -10.47
CA GLU A 511 -14.78 -47.38 -10.02
C GLU A 511 -14.36 -45.91 -9.86
N ASN A 512 -13.56 -45.63 -8.82
CA ASN A 512 -13.03 -44.32 -8.46
C ASN A 512 -14.07 -43.23 -8.10
N ALA A 513 -15.36 -43.59 -7.99
CA ALA A 513 -16.38 -42.70 -7.45
C ALA A 513 -16.43 -42.74 -5.91
N ILE A 514 -16.86 -41.64 -5.31
CA ILE A 514 -17.10 -41.53 -3.87
C ILE A 514 -18.57 -41.83 -3.60
N ILE A 515 -18.81 -42.80 -2.73
CA ILE A 515 -20.16 -43.17 -2.32
C ILE A 515 -20.69 -42.16 -1.30
N PHE A 516 -21.88 -41.62 -1.57
CA PHE A 516 -22.59 -40.77 -0.62
C PHE A 516 -23.90 -41.41 -0.17
N GLU A 517 -24.27 -41.24 1.10
CA GLU A 517 -25.41 -41.93 1.71
C GLU A 517 -26.66 -41.04 1.83
N SER A 518 -26.49 -39.72 1.70
CA SER A 518 -27.56 -38.75 1.91
C SER A 518 -28.76 -38.95 0.95
N ASN A 519 -29.97 -38.81 1.49
CA ASN A 519 -31.23 -38.99 0.75
C ASN A 519 -31.97 -37.68 0.46
N ASP A 520 -31.51 -36.57 1.03
CA ASP A 520 -32.06 -35.24 0.81
C ASP A 520 -30.92 -34.23 0.63
N GLY A 521 -31.22 -33.10 -0.01
CA GLY A 521 -30.20 -32.11 -0.33
C GLY A 521 -29.57 -31.45 0.90
N LYS A 522 -30.27 -31.41 2.03
CA LYS A 522 -29.76 -30.82 3.27
C LYS A 522 -28.71 -31.71 3.92
N SER A 523 -28.99 -33.00 4.09
CA SER A 523 -27.99 -33.97 4.57
C SER A 523 -26.80 -34.03 3.60
N PHE A 524 -27.07 -34.05 2.29
CA PHE A 524 -26.04 -34.10 1.26
C PHE A 524 -25.10 -32.89 1.30
N SER A 525 -25.61 -31.69 1.58
CA SER A 525 -24.75 -30.50 1.67
C SER A 525 -23.60 -30.66 2.67
N ARG A 526 -23.83 -31.36 3.80
CA ARG A 526 -22.82 -31.54 4.86
C ARG A 526 -21.82 -32.60 4.46
N GLU A 527 -22.31 -33.70 3.90
CA GLU A 527 -21.49 -34.78 3.35
C GLU A 527 -20.60 -34.25 2.21
N LEU A 528 -21.16 -33.46 1.30
CA LEU A 528 -20.45 -32.80 0.21
C LEU A 528 -19.32 -31.90 0.70
N LEU A 529 -19.59 -31.01 1.66
CA LEU A 529 -18.56 -30.10 2.19
C LEU A 529 -17.43 -30.89 2.88
N LYS A 530 -17.76 -31.98 3.57
CA LYS A 530 -16.78 -32.89 4.15
C LYS A 530 -15.93 -33.56 3.07
N ILE A 531 -16.55 -34.08 2.02
CA ILE A 531 -15.84 -34.72 0.91
C ILE A 531 -14.88 -33.72 0.24
N ILE A 532 -15.33 -32.49 -0.02
CA ILE A 532 -14.50 -31.43 -0.61
C ILE A 532 -13.29 -31.15 0.28
N PHE A 533 -13.51 -31.01 1.59
CA PHE A 533 -12.43 -30.80 2.56
C PHE A 533 -11.42 -31.96 2.54
N ASP A 534 -11.91 -33.20 2.63
CA ASP A 534 -11.05 -34.39 2.68
C ASP A 534 -10.27 -34.61 1.36
N CYS A 535 -10.84 -34.22 0.22
CA CYS A 535 -10.24 -34.45 -1.10
C CYS A 535 -9.30 -33.34 -1.57
N TYR A 536 -9.57 -32.07 -1.24
CA TYR A 536 -8.80 -30.93 -1.77
C TYR A 536 -7.97 -30.19 -0.72
N ILE A 537 -8.33 -30.30 0.56
CA ILE A 537 -7.67 -29.54 1.63
C ILE A 537 -6.71 -30.44 2.42
N MET A 538 -7.09 -31.69 2.68
CA MET A 538 -6.28 -32.63 3.47
C MET A 538 -5.28 -33.46 2.64
N ARG A 539 -5.47 -33.54 1.33
CA ARG A 539 -4.53 -34.14 0.36
C ARG A 539 -3.76 -33.03 -0.31
#